data_AF-A0A919IY46-F1
#
_entry.id   AF-A0A919IY46-F1
#
_cell.length_a   1.000
_cell.length_b   1.000
_cell.length_c   1.000
_cell.angle_alpha   90.00
_cell.angle_beta   90.00
_cell.angle_gamma   90.00
#
_symmetry.space_group_name_H-M   'P 1'
#
loop_
_entity.id
_entity.type
_entity.pdbx_description
1 polymer ?
#
loop_
_entity_poly.entity_id
_entity_poly.type
_entity_poly.pdbx_seq_one_letter_code
_entity_poly.pdbx_strand_id
1 'polypeptide(L)'
;MLFRGILAGLAVVAAVQAPAQAAIRATDPGYAAQWGVQQTRVNEAWSAVKGNPRVTIAILDTGVSKLPDFGDRLLPGYDFVNDDADASDDNGHGTMAAGVAAASGNNRLGVAGVCWFCRILPVKVLGASGSGGYDKWADGIRYAADRGATIISASFGGDADFAPLRDAVNYATAKGSLVIAAAGNKGTSTPHYPAAIPAALAVGAVDEKGARYSWSNYGPSWVDITAPGCNPAQGRNGAIDQYCGTSSATPFVSGVAGLLAATDPAPTAATIRSSLLAGARGGQVDALGALSALPAQGDTTPPAVVFGAVPALARGVVTVGAAAADQHGVAKLALYAAGRLIAEDRTAPYSFAWPSAPATGLVQLELRAYDRAGNMTVVSRSVRADNTAPAVTLYRNGSTVTARATDPSGVARLELVVDGKVSARFAGYLHRFQVPARGSVQLRAFDKAGNMRVATVRR
;
A
#
# COMPACT_ATOMS: atom_id res chain seq x y z
N MET A 1 53.05 -26.14 -11.43
CA MET A 1 51.63 -26.50 -11.25
C MET A 1 50.92 -25.32 -10.61
N LEU A 2 50.18 -24.54 -11.40
CA LEU A 2 49.57 -23.28 -10.97
C LEU A 2 48.31 -23.50 -10.12
N PHE A 3 48.26 -22.79 -8.98
CA PHE A 3 47.07 -22.58 -8.17
C PHE A 3 45.99 -21.85 -8.99
N ARG A 4 44.82 -22.46 -9.17
CA ARG A 4 43.61 -21.77 -9.65
C ARG A 4 42.82 -21.28 -8.42
N GLY A 5 42.93 -19.99 -8.12
CA GLY A 5 42.07 -19.31 -7.17
C GLY A 5 40.66 -19.15 -7.73
N ILE A 6 39.66 -19.59 -6.97
CA ILE A 6 38.25 -19.36 -7.26
C ILE A 6 37.92 -17.96 -6.72
N LEU A 7 37.86 -16.95 -7.60
CA LEU A 7 37.25 -15.65 -7.29
C LEU A 7 35.74 -15.83 -7.25
N ALA A 8 35.17 -15.77 -6.04
CA ALA A 8 33.73 -15.61 -5.85
C ALA A 8 33.35 -14.17 -6.25
N GLY A 9 32.76 -14.01 -7.44
CA GLY A 9 32.18 -12.75 -7.87
C GLY A 9 30.96 -12.42 -7.02
N LEU A 10 31.06 -11.40 -6.18
CA LEU A 10 29.91 -10.71 -5.60
C LEU A 10 29.15 -10.04 -6.75
N ALA A 11 28.07 -10.66 -7.22
CA ALA A 11 27.10 -9.96 -8.06
C ALA A 11 26.36 -8.98 -7.16
N VAL A 12 26.80 -7.72 -7.14
CA VAL A 12 26.01 -6.61 -6.63
C VAL A 12 24.82 -6.49 -7.56
N VAL A 13 23.67 -7.06 -7.16
CA VAL A 13 22.39 -6.70 -7.76
C VAL A 13 22.12 -5.28 -7.28
N ALA A 14 22.58 -4.31 -8.06
CA ALA A 14 22.10 -2.95 -7.92
C ALA A 14 20.58 -3.03 -8.10
N ALA A 15 19.84 -2.77 -7.03
CA ALA A 15 18.42 -2.51 -7.14
C ALA A 15 18.30 -1.34 -8.13
N VAL A 16 17.85 -1.64 -9.35
CA VAL A 16 17.42 -0.60 -10.28
C VAL A 16 16.19 0.00 -9.62
N GLN A 17 16.39 1.07 -8.84
CA GLN A 17 15.30 1.95 -8.48
C GLN A 17 14.68 2.37 -9.81
N ALA A 18 13.42 2.00 -10.03
CA ALA A 18 12.65 2.56 -11.13
C ALA A 18 12.82 4.09 -11.05
N PRO A 19 13.21 4.76 -12.15
CA PRO A 19 13.43 6.19 -12.12
C PRO A 19 12.15 6.85 -11.59
N ALA A 20 12.31 7.80 -10.65
CA ALA A 20 11.20 8.61 -10.18
C ALA A 20 10.49 9.20 -11.41
N GLN A 21 9.23 8.81 -11.61
CA GLN A 21 8.44 9.22 -12.77
C GLN A 21 8.31 10.76 -12.73
N ALA A 22 8.87 11.47 -13.71
CA ALA A 22 8.94 12.92 -13.68
C ALA A 22 7.55 13.55 -13.60
N ALA A 23 7.35 14.56 -12.74
CA ALA A 23 6.07 15.23 -12.60
C ALA A 23 5.67 16.00 -13.87
N ILE A 24 4.42 15.89 -14.31
CA ILE A 24 3.89 16.59 -15.49
C ILE A 24 3.55 18.04 -15.15
N ARG A 25 3.99 18.97 -16.00
CA ARG A 25 3.56 20.37 -15.97
C ARG A 25 2.61 20.63 -17.12
N ALA A 26 1.37 20.99 -16.81
CA ALA A 26 0.38 21.28 -17.83
C ALA A 26 0.69 22.62 -18.52
N THR A 27 0.33 22.76 -19.80
CA THR A 27 0.57 23.97 -20.60
C THR A 27 -0.52 25.04 -20.44
N ASP A 28 -1.52 24.76 -19.63
CA ASP A 28 -2.74 25.55 -19.49
C ASP A 28 -2.46 26.84 -18.69
N PRO A 29 -3.00 28.00 -19.08
CA PRO A 29 -2.66 29.30 -18.46
C PRO A 29 -2.89 29.34 -16.95
N GLY A 30 -3.95 28.69 -16.45
CA GLY A 30 -4.27 28.64 -15.03
C GLY A 30 -3.40 27.69 -14.21
N TYR A 31 -2.63 26.79 -14.84
CA TYR A 31 -1.91 25.72 -14.13
C TYR A 31 -0.92 26.23 -13.07
N ALA A 32 -0.27 27.37 -13.34
CA ALA A 32 0.70 27.94 -12.41
C ALA A 32 0.09 28.33 -11.04
N ALA A 33 -1.22 28.58 -10.99
CA ALA A 33 -1.94 28.91 -9.75
C ALA A 33 -2.59 27.68 -9.09
N GLN A 34 -2.55 26.49 -9.70
CA GLN A 34 -3.20 25.27 -9.21
C GLN A 34 -2.33 24.54 -8.18
N TRP A 35 -1.99 25.19 -7.07
CA TRP A 35 -1.16 24.65 -5.98
C TRP A 35 -1.62 23.26 -5.48
N GLY A 36 -2.93 23.01 -5.48
CA GLY A 36 -3.53 21.76 -5.02
C GLY A 36 -3.07 20.55 -5.84
N VAL A 37 -2.77 20.75 -7.13
CA VAL A 37 -2.27 19.70 -8.02
C VAL A 37 -0.91 19.19 -7.57
N GLN A 38 0.01 20.09 -7.17
CA GLN A 38 1.34 19.68 -6.72
C GLN A 38 1.28 19.15 -5.28
N GLN A 39 0.52 19.81 -4.40
CA GLN A 39 0.39 19.40 -2.99
C GLN A 39 -0.12 17.96 -2.86
N THR A 40 -1.07 17.57 -3.71
CA THR A 40 -1.69 16.23 -3.70
C THR A 40 -1.07 15.25 -4.70
N ARG A 41 0.10 15.59 -5.29
CA ARG A 41 0.84 14.76 -6.25
C ARG A 41 0.02 14.29 -7.46
N VAL A 42 -0.96 15.07 -7.88
CA VAL A 42 -1.74 14.83 -9.11
C VAL A 42 -0.84 14.96 -10.34
N ASN A 43 0.08 15.93 -10.34
CA ASN A 43 1.08 16.09 -11.40
C ASN A 43 2.02 14.89 -11.57
N GLU A 44 2.37 14.21 -10.48
CA GLU A 44 3.15 12.96 -10.52
C GLU A 44 2.27 11.79 -11.02
N ALA A 45 1.04 11.70 -10.54
CA ALA A 45 0.06 10.69 -10.97
C ALA A 45 -0.22 10.75 -12.49
N TRP A 46 -0.24 11.95 -13.07
CA TRP A 46 -0.42 12.13 -14.52
C TRP A 46 0.63 11.45 -15.39
N SER A 47 1.80 11.13 -14.86
CA SER A 47 2.79 10.37 -15.61
C SER A 47 2.43 8.89 -15.78
N ALA A 48 1.54 8.37 -14.94
CA ALA A 48 0.96 7.02 -15.05
C ALA A 48 -0.42 7.03 -15.71
N VAL A 49 -1.32 7.94 -15.31
CA VAL A 49 -2.69 8.00 -15.81
C VAL A 49 -3.22 9.43 -15.83
N LYS A 50 -3.87 9.83 -16.93
CA LYS A 50 -4.45 11.18 -17.13
C LYS A 50 -5.98 11.15 -17.27
N GLY A 51 -6.59 10.01 -16.94
CA GLY A 51 -7.98 9.70 -17.27
C GLY A 51 -8.13 8.97 -18.59
N ASN A 52 -9.35 8.55 -18.90
CA ASN A 52 -9.72 8.02 -20.22
C ASN A 52 -11.24 8.24 -20.47
N PRO A 53 -11.70 8.22 -21.74
CA PRO A 53 -13.10 8.53 -22.07
C PRO A 53 -14.11 7.46 -21.67
N ARG A 54 -13.70 6.32 -21.10
CA ARG A 54 -14.62 5.32 -20.53
C ARG A 54 -15.13 5.75 -19.15
N VAL A 55 -14.37 6.59 -18.44
CA VAL A 55 -14.74 7.10 -17.12
C VAL A 55 -15.65 8.31 -17.27
N THR A 56 -16.81 8.27 -16.64
CA THR A 56 -17.75 9.40 -16.59
C THR A 56 -17.83 9.91 -15.15
N ILE A 57 -17.60 11.21 -14.98
CA ILE A 57 -17.82 11.96 -13.74
C ILE A 57 -19.11 12.76 -13.92
N ALA A 58 -20.15 12.40 -13.16
CA ALA A 58 -21.36 13.17 -13.09
C ALA A 58 -21.18 14.35 -12.14
N ILE A 59 -21.50 15.55 -12.63
CA ILE A 59 -21.47 16.79 -11.86
C ILE A 59 -22.91 17.14 -11.49
N LEU A 60 -23.31 16.79 -10.27
CA LEU A 60 -24.65 17.09 -9.75
C LEU A 60 -24.60 18.46 -9.09
N ASP A 61 -25.09 19.48 -9.80
CA ASP A 61 -24.85 20.88 -9.42
C ASP A 61 -25.86 21.84 -10.09
N THR A 62 -25.47 23.08 -10.36
CA THR A 62 -26.27 24.12 -11.04
C THR A 62 -26.36 23.96 -12.56
N GLY A 63 -25.84 22.86 -13.10
CA GLY A 63 -25.63 22.65 -14.53
C GLY A 63 -24.17 22.84 -14.91
N VAL A 64 -23.84 22.67 -16.20
CA VAL A 64 -22.48 22.91 -16.72
C VAL A 64 -22.57 23.69 -18.04
N SER A 65 -21.91 24.85 -18.09
CA SER A 65 -21.80 25.63 -19.33
C SER A 65 -20.92 24.91 -20.35
N LYS A 66 -21.30 24.98 -21.63
CA LYS A 66 -20.47 24.45 -22.72
C LYS A 66 -19.27 25.35 -22.96
N LEU A 67 -18.11 24.96 -22.42
CA LEU A 67 -16.84 25.64 -22.62
C LEU A 67 -15.95 24.88 -23.63
N PRO A 68 -15.11 25.59 -24.42
CA PRO A 68 -14.13 24.95 -25.29
C PRO A 68 -13.20 23.97 -24.55
N ASP A 69 -12.93 24.25 -23.28
CA ASP A 69 -12.03 23.44 -22.44
C ASP A 69 -12.61 22.06 -22.07
N PHE A 70 -13.93 21.86 -22.18
CA PHE A 70 -14.56 20.55 -22.00
C PHE A 70 -14.62 19.74 -23.31
N GLY A 71 -14.69 20.42 -24.46
CA GLY A 71 -14.79 19.79 -25.77
C GLY A 71 -15.94 18.77 -25.86
N ASP A 72 -15.73 17.69 -26.61
CA ASP A 72 -16.71 16.62 -26.81
C ASP A 72 -16.83 15.67 -25.60
N ARG A 73 -16.11 15.95 -24.51
CA ARG A 73 -16.21 15.18 -23.26
C ARG A 73 -17.40 15.62 -22.41
N LEU A 74 -17.98 16.79 -22.70
CA LEU A 74 -19.24 17.23 -22.09
C LEU A 74 -20.40 16.47 -22.72
N LEU A 75 -21.02 15.58 -21.94
CA LEU A 75 -22.13 14.75 -22.37
C LEU A 75 -23.47 15.52 -22.29
N PRO A 76 -24.50 15.08 -23.03
CA PRO A 76 -25.87 15.51 -22.80
C PRO A 76 -26.30 15.16 -21.37
N GLY A 77 -26.73 16.19 -20.63
CA GLY A 77 -27.17 16.09 -19.25
C GLY A 77 -28.70 16.00 -19.10
N TYR A 78 -29.18 16.23 -17.88
CA TYR A 78 -30.60 16.45 -17.60
C TYR A 78 -30.76 17.52 -16.52
N ASP A 79 -31.79 18.34 -16.64
CA ASP A 79 -32.17 19.37 -15.68
C ASP A 79 -33.40 18.94 -14.90
N PHE A 80 -33.20 18.62 -13.62
CA PHE A 80 -34.25 18.26 -12.67
C PHE A 80 -34.92 19.50 -12.03
N VAL A 81 -34.35 20.70 -12.20
CA VAL A 81 -34.93 21.95 -11.71
C VAL A 81 -36.06 22.41 -12.63
N ASN A 82 -35.81 22.34 -13.94
CA ASN A 82 -36.78 22.74 -14.98
C ASN A 82 -37.47 21.55 -15.67
N ASP A 83 -37.06 20.32 -15.33
CA ASP A 83 -37.58 19.06 -15.87
C ASP A 83 -37.45 18.95 -17.40
N ASP A 84 -36.25 19.25 -17.92
CA ASP A 84 -35.90 19.17 -19.34
C ASP A 84 -34.48 18.63 -19.59
N ALA A 85 -34.05 18.58 -20.87
CA ALA A 85 -32.74 18.06 -21.26
C ALA A 85 -31.61 19.12 -21.27
N ASP A 86 -31.92 20.38 -20.94
CA ASP A 86 -30.96 21.48 -20.94
C ASP A 86 -30.33 21.66 -19.55
N ALA A 87 -29.30 20.87 -19.29
CA ALA A 87 -28.50 20.97 -18.07
C ALA A 87 -27.43 22.09 -18.11
N SER A 88 -27.67 23.18 -18.84
CA SER A 88 -26.78 24.33 -18.89
C SER A 88 -26.73 25.08 -17.56
N ASP A 89 -25.62 25.76 -17.30
CA ASP A 89 -25.38 26.42 -16.01
C ASP A 89 -25.84 27.88 -16.04
N ASP A 90 -26.78 28.21 -15.15
CA ASP A 90 -27.32 29.55 -14.95
C ASP A 90 -26.76 30.24 -13.69
N ASN A 91 -25.86 29.58 -12.95
CA ASN A 91 -25.22 30.10 -11.74
C ASN A 91 -23.69 30.26 -11.92
N GLY A 92 -22.99 29.19 -12.27
CA GLY A 92 -21.54 29.12 -12.46
C GLY A 92 -20.83 28.11 -11.55
N HIS A 93 -21.45 27.74 -10.43
CA HIS A 93 -20.89 26.81 -9.46
C HIS A 93 -20.59 25.43 -10.08
N GLY A 94 -21.53 24.87 -10.84
CA GLY A 94 -21.36 23.58 -11.50
C GLY A 94 -20.32 23.60 -12.62
N THR A 95 -20.23 24.70 -13.38
CA THR A 95 -19.17 24.88 -14.39
C THR A 95 -17.77 24.89 -13.76
N MET A 96 -17.61 25.59 -12.64
CA MET A 96 -16.34 25.60 -11.90
C MET A 96 -16.00 24.22 -11.33
N ALA A 97 -16.99 23.51 -10.77
CA ALA A 97 -16.81 22.16 -10.26
C ALA A 97 -16.39 21.17 -11.37
N ALA A 98 -17.03 21.24 -12.54
CA ALA A 98 -16.66 20.45 -13.71
C ALA A 98 -15.22 20.74 -14.17
N GLY A 99 -14.81 22.03 -14.13
CA GLY A 99 -13.45 22.47 -14.43
C GLY A 99 -12.40 21.83 -13.53
N VAL A 100 -12.60 21.89 -12.21
CA VAL A 100 -11.69 21.27 -11.23
C VAL A 100 -11.58 19.77 -11.46
N ALA A 101 -12.70 19.08 -11.65
CA ALA A 101 -12.71 17.63 -11.81
C ALA A 101 -12.06 17.19 -13.13
N ALA A 102 -12.40 17.84 -14.25
CA ALA A 102 -12.17 17.28 -15.58
C ALA A 102 -12.08 18.32 -16.72
N ALA A 103 -11.66 19.57 -16.49
CA ALA A 103 -11.16 20.40 -17.60
C ALA A 103 -10.04 19.67 -18.37
N SER A 104 -9.90 19.96 -19.67
CA SER A 104 -8.86 19.30 -20.47
C SER A 104 -7.50 19.78 -19.97
N GLY A 105 -6.51 18.89 -19.94
CA GLY A 105 -5.13 19.31 -19.71
C GLY A 105 -4.35 19.38 -21.01
N ASN A 106 -3.32 20.21 -21.04
CA ASN A 106 -2.41 20.40 -22.17
C ASN A 106 -3.08 20.86 -23.48
N ASN A 107 -4.20 21.57 -23.40
CA ASN A 107 -4.84 22.17 -24.57
C ASN A 107 -4.57 23.69 -24.68
N ARG A 108 -3.84 24.27 -23.70
CA ARG A 108 -3.49 25.70 -23.63
C ARG A 108 -4.69 26.61 -23.40
N LEU A 109 -5.76 26.09 -22.83
CA LEU A 109 -6.97 26.82 -22.44
C LEU A 109 -7.16 26.71 -20.93
N GLY A 110 -7.86 27.68 -20.34
CA GLY A 110 -8.40 27.57 -18.98
C GLY A 110 -7.42 27.01 -17.94
N VAL A 111 -7.83 25.90 -17.34
CA VAL A 111 -7.16 25.22 -16.22
C VAL A 111 -6.94 23.75 -16.58
N ALA A 112 -5.97 23.08 -15.96
CA ALA A 112 -5.85 21.63 -16.09
C ALA A 112 -6.75 20.95 -15.05
N GLY A 113 -7.82 20.28 -15.50
CA GLY A 113 -8.64 19.47 -14.59
C GLY A 113 -7.83 18.33 -13.97
N VAL A 114 -8.32 17.69 -12.92
CA VAL A 114 -7.61 16.55 -12.32
C VAL A 114 -7.65 15.32 -13.24
N CYS A 115 -8.78 15.02 -13.88
CA CYS A 115 -8.94 13.92 -14.84
C CYS A 115 -9.13 14.44 -16.29
N TRP A 116 -8.03 14.65 -17.01
CA TRP A 116 -8.01 15.35 -18.32
C TRP A 116 -8.88 14.71 -19.39
N PHE A 117 -9.00 13.39 -19.37
CA PHE A 117 -9.71 12.64 -20.41
C PHE A 117 -11.01 12.00 -19.92
N CYS A 118 -11.44 12.24 -18.67
CA CYS A 118 -12.74 11.79 -18.19
C CYS A 118 -13.87 12.51 -18.94
N ARG A 119 -15.02 11.87 -19.10
CA ARG A 119 -16.25 12.51 -19.56
C ARG A 119 -16.96 13.22 -18.41
N ILE A 120 -17.65 14.30 -18.73
CA ILE A 120 -18.44 15.10 -17.79
C ILE A 120 -19.92 14.85 -18.11
N LEU A 121 -20.69 14.37 -17.14
CA LEU A 121 -22.16 14.26 -17.26
C LEU A 121 -22.80 15.38 -16.41
N PRO A 122 -23.35 16.43 -17.01
CA PRO A 122 -24.08 17.46 -16.28
C PRO A 122 -25.40 16.91 -15.74
N VAL A 123 -25.67 17.13 -14.45
CA VAL A 123 -26.95 16.78 -13.83
C VAL A 123 -27.38 17.99 -13.00
N LYS A 124 -28.29 18.80 -13.54
CA LYS A 124 -28.70 20.03 -12.88
C LYS A 124 -29.76 19.73 -11.84
N VAL A 125 -29.40 19.93 -10.57
CA VAL A 125 -30.26 19.71 -9.39
C VAL A 125 -30.33 20.93 -8.48
N LEU A 126 -29.61 22.00 -8.84
CA LEU A 126 -29.60 23.30 -8.17
C LEU A 126 -30.03 24.37 -9.18
N GLY A 127 -30.92 25.27 -8.76
CA GLY A 127 -31.36 26.39 -9.59
C GLY A 127 -30.34 27.54 -9.62
N ALA A 128 -30.70 28.64 -10.30
CA ALA A 128 -29.86 29.82 -10.47
C ALA A 128 -29.34 30.44 -9.16
N SER A 129 -30.01 30.21 -8.02
CA SER A 129 -29.57 30.65 -6.69
C SER A 129 -28.51 29.75 -6.04
N GLY A 130 -28.12 28.65 -6.69
CA GLY A 130 -27.21 27.64 -6.12
C GLY A 130 -27.89 26.71 -5.10
N SER A 131 -29.23 26.68 -5.06
CA SER A 131 -30.01 25.87 -4.11
C SER A 131 -30.96 24.93 -4.83
N GLY A 132 -31.32 23.81 -4.19
CA GLY A 132 -32.23 22.80 -4.70
C GLY A 132 -32.86 21.96 -3.59
N GLY A 133 -33.84 21.15 -3.95
CA GLY A 133 -34.56 20.26 -3.02
C GLY A 133 -33.91 18.88 -2.89
N TYR A 134 -34.06 18.26 -1.72
CA TYR A 134 -33.54 16.92 -1.42
C TYR A 134 -34.11 15.84 -2.36
N ASP A 135 -35.34 16.03 -2.83
CA ASP A 135 -36.00 15.20 -3.84
C ASP A 135 -35.25 15.24 -5.18
N LYS A 136 -34.99 16.44 -5.71
CA LYS A 136 -34.24 16.60 -6.96
C LYS A 136 -32.79 16.11 -6.84
N TRP A 137 -32.17 16.26 -5.66
CA TRP A 137 -30.86 15.66 -5.38
C TRP A 137 -30.89 14.13 -5.46
N ALA A 138 -31.91 13.52 -4.85
CA ALA A 138 -32.09 12.06 -4.86
C ALA A 138 -32.32 11.54 -6.29
N ASP A 139 -33.15 12.22 -7.08
CA ASP A 139 -33.43 11.86 -8.47
C ASP A 139 -32.19 12.01 -9.36
N GLY A 140 -31.44 13.10 -9.21
CA GLY A 140 -30.18 13.31 -9.93
C GLY A 140 -29.12 12.23 -9.63
N ILE A 141 -29.01 11.77 -8.37
CA ILE A 141 -28.10 10.68 -7.99
C ILE A 141 -28.51 9.37 -8.68
N ARG A 142 -29.80 9.03 -8.68
CA ARG A 142 -30.30 7.83 -9.36
C ARG A 142 -30.06 7.91 -10.87
N TYR A 143 -30.39 9.05 -11.47
CA TYR A 143 -30.16 9.30 -12.89
C TYR A 143 -28.68 9.13 -13.28
N ALA A 144 -27.76 9.74 -12.53
CA ALA A 144 -26.32 9.62 -12.82
C ALA A 144 -25.85 8.16 -12.77
N ALA A 145 -26.29 7.39 -11.76
CA ALA A 145 -25.99 5.97 -11.66
C ALA A 145 -26.57 5.16 -12.82
N ASP A 146 -27.82 5.44 -13.23
CA ASP A 146 -28.48 4.76 -14.35
C ASP A 146 -27.86 5.11 -15.70
N ARG A 147 -27.25 6.28 -15.83
CA ARG A 147 -26.43 6.67 -16.99
C ARG A 147 -25.02 6.07 -16.96
N GLY A 148 -24.70 5.26 -15.95
CA GLY A 148 -23.41 4.57 -15.83
C GLY A 148 -22.26 5.47 -15.39
N ALA A 149 -22.54 6.57 -14.69
CA ALA A 149 -21.49 7.42 -14.13
C ALA A 149 -20.65 6.62 -13.13
N THR A 150 -19.34 6.56 -13.35
CA THR A 150 -18.41 5.89 -12.43
C THR A 150 -18.30 6.66 -11.12
N ILE A 151 -18.24 8.00 -11.23
CA ILE A 151 -18.11 8.92 -10.11
C ILE A 151 -19.29 9.90 -10.14
N ILE A 152 -19.88 10.17 -8.98
CA ILE A 152 -20.94 11.17 -8.79
C ILE A 152 -20.40 12.22 -7.82
N SER A 153 -20.14 13.43 -8.33
CA SER A 153 -19.65 14.57 -7.54
C SER A 153 -20.83 15.44 -7.12
N ALA A 154 -21.07 15.54 -5.81
CA ALA A 154 -22.16 16.29 -5.22
C ALA A 154 -21.63 17.45 -4.34
N SER A 155 -21.47 18.62 -4.96
CA SER A 155 -20.92 19.82 -4.31
C SER A 155 -21.98 20.65 -3.57
N PHE A 156 -22.90 19.98 -2.90
CA PHE A 156 -24.01 20.57 -2.16
C PHE A 156 -24.30 19.77 -0.89
N GLY A 157 -25.22 20.27 -0.08
CA GLY A 157 -25.86 19.48 0.96
C GLY A 157 -26.70 20.32 1.91
N GLY A 158 -27.23 19.66 2.94
CA GLY A 158 -27.98 20.32 4.00
C GLY A 158 -28.00 19.52 5.29
N ASP A 159 -28.73 20.03 6.29
CA ASP A 159 -28.63 19.55 7.67
C ASP A 159 -29.57 18.37 8.00
N ALA A 160 -30.37 17.88 7.04
CA ALA A 160 -31.39 16.85 7.28
C ALA A 160 -31.01 15.49 6.67
N ASP A 161 -31.13 14.43 7.48
CA ASP A 161 -31.03 13.04 7.01
C ASP A 161 -32.35 12.61 6.36
N PHE A 162 -32.46 12.84 5.06
CA PHE A 162 -33.65 12.55 4.27
C PHE A 162 -33.60 11.14 3.68
N ALA A 163 -34.55 10.27 4.06
CA ALA A 163 -34.53 8.86 3.65
C ALA A 163 -34.46 8.63 2.12
N PRO A 164 -35.23 9.33 1.27
CA PRO A 164 -35.10 9.17 -0.18
C PRO A 164 -33.72 9.54 -0.74
N LEU A 165 -33.03 10.52 -0.15
CA LEU A 165 -31.66 10.88 -0.52
C LEU A 165 -30.67 9.79 -0.11
N ARG A 166 -30.81 9.25 1.11
CA ARG A 166 -30.01 8.11 1.58
C ARG A 166 -30.20 6.87 0.71
N ASP A 167 -31.43 6.58 0.31
CA ASP A 167 -31.72 5.45 -0.58
C ASP A 167 -31.14 5.67 -1.97
N ALA A 168 -31.10 6.92 -2.47
CA ALA A 168 -30.45 7.23 -3.75
C ALA A 168 -28.93 7.01 -3.70
N VAL A 169 -28.27 7.45 -2.63
CA VAL A 169 -26.83 7.21 -2.43
C VAL A 169 -26.54 5.71 -2.36
N ASN A 170 -27.31 4.96 -1.57
CA ASN A 170 -27.16 3.50 -1.47
C ASN A 170 -27.40 2.81 -2.82
N TYR A 171 -28.40 3.26 -3.58
CA TYR A 171 -28.69 2.75 -4.92
C TYR A 171 -27.53 2.96 -5.88
N ALA A 172 -26.97 4.18 -5.92
CA ALA A 172 -25.82 4.50 -6.77
C ALA A 172 -24.59 3.64 -6.41
N THR A 173 -24.30 3.48 -5.12
CA THR A 173 -23.20 2.63 -4.66
C THR A 173 -23.42 1.16 -5.03
N ALA A 174 -24.65 0.64 -4.89
CA ALA A 174 -25.00 -0.72 -5.29
C ALA A 174 -24.91 -0.94 -6.82
N LYS A 175 -25.16 0.10 -7.62
CA LYS A 175 -24.96 0.11 -9.09
C LYS A 175 -23.50 0.23 -9.50
N GLY A 176 -22.58 0.45 -8.56
CA GLY A 176 -21.14 0.53 -8.82
C GLY A 176 -20.60 1.96 -9.02
N SER A 177 -21.38 2.99 -8.71
CA SER A 177 -20.93 4.39 -8.71
C SER A 177 -20.34 4.77 -7.35
N LEU A 178 -19.30 5.61 -7.33
CA LEU A 178 -18.81 6.24 -6.10
C LEU A 178 -19.44 7.64 -5.95
N VAL A 179 -20.24 7.83 -4.90
CA VAL A 179 -20.79 9.16 -4.55
C VAL A 179 -19.81 9.90 -3.65
N ILE A 180 -19.40 11.10 -4.04
CA ILE A 180 -18.43 11.94 -3.34
C ILE A 180 -19.11 13.27 -3.05
N ALA A 181 -19.16 13.69 -1.78
CA ALA A 181 -20.00 14.80 -1.36
C ALA A 181 -19.31 15.78 -0.40
N ALA A 182 -19.70 17.05 -0.52
CA ALA A 182 -19.13 18.16 0.25
C ALA A 182 -19.55 18.13 1.73
N ALA A 183 -18.57 18.24 2.64
CA ALA A 183 -18.83 18.26 4.08
C ALA A 183 -19.57 19.54 4.55
N GLY A 184 -19.57 20.62 3.77
CA GLY A 184 -20.22 21.89 4.09
C GLY A 184 -19.27 22.94 4.66
N ASN A 185 -19.74 24.19 4.71
CA ASN A 185 -18.90 25.38 4.88
C ASN A 185 -19.26 26.23 6.12
N LYS A 186 -19.71 25.60 7.22
CA LYS A 186 -20.16 26.28 8.45
C LYS A 186 -19.14 26.23 9.60
N GLY A 187 -18.00 25.55 9.41
CA GLY A 187 -16.98 25.38 10.45
C GLY A 187 -17.46 24.58 11.67
N THR A 188 -18.42 23.66 11.48
CA THR A 188 -19.05 22.87 12.54
C THR A 188 -18.74 21.38 12.42
N SER A 189 -18.98 20.64 13.51
CA SER A 189 -18.96 19.18 13.55
C SER A 189 -20.30 18.50 13.22
N THR A 190 -21.36 19.30 13.05
CA THR A 190 -22.71 18.82 12.71
C THR A 190 -22.70 18.09 11.37
N PRO A 191 -23.23 16.85 11.30
CA PRO A 191 -23.38 16.10 10.06
C PRO A 191 -24.09 16.90 8.96
N HIS A 192 -23.60 16.75 7.73
CA HIS A 192 -24.12 17.42 6.54
C HIS A 192 -24.39 16.38 5.46
N TYR A 193 -25.57 16.39 4.85
CA TYR A 193 -26.05 15.34 3.95
C TYR A 193 -26.07 15.83 2.50
N PRO A 194 -25.62 15.03 1.52
CA PRO A 194 -25.41 13.58 1.61
C PRO A 194 -24.04 13.12 2.14
N ALA A 195 -23.09 14.02 2.43
CA ALA A 195 -21.74 13.63 2.85
C ALA A 195 -21.71 12.69 4.08
N ALA A 196 -22.54 12.95 5.09
CA ALA A 196 -22.63 12.12 6.29
C ALA A 196 -23.34 10.77 6.09
N ILE A 197 -23.82 10.45 4.88
CA ILE A 197 -24.38 9.13 4.56
C ILE A 197 -23.21 8.14 4.44
N PRO A 198 -23.16 7.02 5.20
CA PRO A 198 -21.97 6.15 5.26
C PRO A 198 -21.49 5.56 3.92
N ALA A 199 -22.40 5.45 2.95
CA ALA A 199 -22.12 4.96 1.61
C ALA A 199 -21.50 6.03 0.68
N ALA A 200 -21.60 7.32 1.03
CA ALA A 200 -20.88 8.39 0.35
C ALA A 200 -19.44 8.51 0.87
N LEU A 201 -18.59 9.20 0.11
CA LEU A 201 -17.28 9.66 0.53
C LEU A 201 -17.34 11.15 0.85
N ALA A 202 -17.23 11.51 2.12
CA ALA A 202 -17.32 12.88 2.60
C ALA A 202 -15.99 13.64 2.49
N VAL A 203 -16.05 14.83 1.89
CA VAL A 203 -14.85 15.64 1.59
C VAL A 203 -14.84 16.97 2.35
N GLY A 204 -13.85 17.14 3.22
CA GLY A 204 -13.49 18.41 3.86
C GLY A 204 -12.47 19.21 3.03
N ALA A 205 -12.23 20.47 3.44
CA ALA A 205 -11.38 21.40 2.72
C ALA A 205 -10.17 21.86 3.55
N VAL A 206 -8.99 21.84 2.92
CA VAL A 206 -7.72 22.31 3.48
C VAL A 206 -7.04 23.34 2.58
N ASP A 207 -6.17 24.15 3.15
CA ASP A 207 -5.37 25.16 2.47
C ASP A 207 -4.03 24.60 1.92
N GLU A 208 -3.20 25.50 1.38
CA GLU A 208 -1.88 25.20 0.79
C GLU A 208 -0.89 24.57 1.78
N LYS A 209 -1.13 24.74 3.08
CA LYS A 209 -0.32 24.18 4.16
C LYS A 209 -0.90 22.87 4.71
N GLY A 210 -2.01 22.40 4.14
CA GLY A 210 -2.75 21.23 4.61
C GLY A 210 -3.57 21.51 5.88
N ALA A 211 -3.75 22.78 6.26
CA ALA A 211 -4.55 23.15 7.41
C ALA A 211 -6.04 23.25 7.02
N ARG A 212 -6.94 22.72 7.84
CA ARG A 212 -8.39 22.83 7.62
C ARG A 212 -8.78 24.31 7.61
N TYR A 213 -9.53 24.73 6.60
CA TYR A 213 -10.13 26.07 6.59
C TYR A 213 -11.10 26.23 7.77
N SER A 214 -11.16 27.42 8.38
CA SER A 214 -12.06 27.69 9.51
C SER A 214 -13.53 27.40 9.17
N TRP A 215 -13.94 27.68 7.94
CA TRP A 215 -15.26 27.40 7.40
C TRP A 215 -15.50 25.94 7.02
N SER A 216 -14.48 25.11 6.80
CA SER A 216 -14.71 23.70 6.43
C SER A 216 -15.35 22.97 7.60
N ASN A 217 -16.51 22.34 7.40
CA ASN A 217 -17.04 21.39 8.37
C ASN A 217 -16.05 20.24 8.56
N TYR A 218 -16.16 19.59 9.71
CA TYR A 218 -15.28 18.50 10.15
C TYR A 218 -16.07 17.45 10.92
N GLY A 219 -15.52 16.28 11.16
CA GLY A 219 -16.20 15.27 11.95
C GLY A 219 -15.46 13.94 11.89
N PRO A 220 -14.82 13.50 12.98
CA PRO A 220 -13.97 12.31 12.95
C PRO A 220 -14.72 11.02 12.63
N SER A 221 -16.06 11.02 12.74
CA SER A 221 -16.92 9.87 12.45
C SER A 221 -17.61 9.92 11.09
N TRP A 222 -17.56 11.05 10.37
CA TRP A 222 -18.36 11.23 9.14
C TRP A 222 -17.67 12.02 8.02
N VAL A 223 -16.57 12.72 8.27
CA VAL A 223 -15.70 13.28 7.22
C VAL A 223 -14.57 12.29 6.96
N ASP A 224 -14.51 11.76 5.75
CA ASP A 224 -13.59 10.67 5.40
C ASP A 224 -12.21 11.17 4.98
N ILE A 225 -12.17 12.26 4.19
CA ILE A 225 -10.95 12.76 3.56
C ILE A 225 -11.01 14.28 3.37
N THR A 226 -9.86 14.92 3.20
CA THR A 226 -9.74 16.34 2.89
C THR A 226 -9.04 16.57 1.55
N ALA A 227 -9.30 17.71 0.91
CA ALA A 227 -8.67 18.11 -0.33
C ALA A 227 -8.52 19.64 -0.46
N PRO A 228 -7.73 20.13 -1.43
CA PRO A 228 -7.57 21.56 -1.69
C PRO A 228 -8.92 22.28 -1.78
N GLY A 229 -9.16 23.20 -0.86
CA GLY A 229 -10.43 23.89 -0.70
C GLY A 229 -10.65 25.09 -1.60
N CYS A 230 -9.62 25.54 -2.32
CA CYS A 230 -9.66 26.70 -3.19
C CYS A 230 -8.82 26.43 -4.44
N ASN A 231 -9.48 26.31 -5.60
CA ASN A 231 -8.85 25.96 -6.86
C ASN A 231 -9.21 27.00 -7.93
N PRO A 232 -8.27 27.42 -8.79
CA PRO A 232 -8.60 28.14 -10.01
C PRO A 232 -9.52 27.29 -10.90
N ALA A 233 -10.61 27.87 -11.39
CA ALA A 233 -11.56 27.19 -12.27
C ALA A 233 -12.22 28.18 -13.24
N GLN A 234 -12.72 27.69 -14.37
CA GLN A 234 -13.45 28.52 -15.32
C GLN A 234 -14.90 28.72 -14.88
N GLY A 235 -15.34 29.97 -14.83
CA GLY A 235 -16.76 30.32 -14.75
C GLY A 235 -17.48 30.15 -16.10
N ARG A 236 -18.77 30.48 -16.14
CA ARG A 236 -19.64 30.32 -17.33
C ARG A 236 -19.15 31.05 -18.58
N ASN A 237 -18.47 32.17 -18.40
CA ASN A 237 -17.90 32.97 -19.48
C ASN A 237 -16.50 32.49 -19.93
N GLY A 238 -15.99 31.38 -19.36
CA GLY A 238 -14.66 30.86 -19.60
C GLY A 238 -13.53 31.62 -18.89
N ALA A 239 -13.83 32.70 -18.15
CA ALA A 239 -12.85 33.39 -17.34
C ALA A 239 -12.45 32.52 -16.14
N ILE A 240 -11.15 32.55 -15.80
CA ILE A 240 -10.62 31.84 -14.64
C ILE A 240 -10.86 32.70 -13.40
N ASP A 241 -11.43 32.10 -12.37
CA ASP A 241 -11.62 32.70 -11.05
C ASP A 241 -11.27 31.68 -9.96
N GLN A 242 -11.19 32.15 -8.71
CA GLN A 242 -10.90 31.30 -7.56
C GLN A 242 -12.18 30.67 -7.01
N TYR A 243 -12.28 29.35 -7.15
CA TYR A 243 -13.41 28.57 -6.64
C TYR A 243 -13.10 27.96 -5.28
N CYS A 244 -13.74 28.46 -4.23
CA CYS A 244 -13.49 28.08 -2.84
C CYS A 244 -14.68 27.41 -2.16
N GLY A 245 -14.40 26.45 -1.27
CA GLY A 245 -15.39 25.71 -0.48
C GLY A 245 -15.07 24.21 -0.41
N THR A 246 -15.77 23.49 0.46
CA THR A 246 -15.83 22.01 0.36
C THR A 246 -16.41 21.57 -1.00
N SER A 247 -17.20 22.45 -1.62
CA SER A 247 -17.67 22.36 -3.00
C SER A 247 -16.56 22.37 -4.06
N SER A 248 -15.38 22.92 -3.74
CA SER A 248 -14.17 22.90 -4.59
C SER A 248 -13.28 21.68 -4.29
N ALA A 249 -13.19 21.29 -3.02
CA ALA A 249 -12.49 20.07 -2.60
C ALA A 249 -13.14 18.79 -3.16
N THR A 250 -14.47 18.74 -3.21
CA THR A 250 -15.26 17.58 -3.68
C THR A 250 -14.98 17.18 -5.14
N PRO A 251 -15.03 18.09 -6.14
CA PRO A 251 -14.70 17.75 -7.53
C PRO A 251 -13.21 17.46 -7.69
N PHE A 252 -12.34 18.01 -6.83
CA PHE A 252 -10.92 17.65 -6.82
C PHE A 252 -10.74 16.17 -6.48
N VAL A 253 -11.34 15.67 -5.39
CA VAL A 253 -11.32 14.25 -5.04
C VAL A 253 -12.01 13.41 -6.12
N SER A 254 -13.11 13.90 -6.71
CA SER A 254 -13.81 13.22 -7.80
C SER A 254 -12.95 13.04 -9.04
N GLY A 255 -12.11 14.03 -9.37
CA GLY A 255 -11.13 13.90 -10.42
C GLY A 255 -10.03 12.88 -10.09
N VAL A 256 -9.53 12.84 -8.85
CA VAL A 256 -8.58 11.80 -8.42
C VAL A 256 -9.21 10.41 -8.52
N ALA A 257 -10.46 10.27 -8.07
CA ALA A 257 -11.23 9.04 -8.23
C ALA A 257 -11.40 8.65 -9.71
N GLY A 258 -11.58 9.64 -10.59
CA GLY A 258 -11.59 9.44 -12.04
C GLY A 258 -10.26 8.95 -12.62
N LEU A 259 -9.12 9.41 -12.09
CA LEU A 259 -7.80 8.87 -12.46
C LEU A 259 -7.66 7.40 -12.06
N LEU A 260 -8.09 7.03 -10.85
CA LEU A 260 -8.09 5.64 -10.39
C LEU A 260 -9.00 4.76 -11.25
N ALA A 261 -10.21 5.22 -11.55
CA ALA A 261 -11.16 4.52 -12.42
C ALA A 261 -10.62 4.30 -13.86
N ALA A 262 -9.65 5.11 -14.28
CA ALA A 262 -9.08 5.06 -15.62
C ALA A 262 -7.92 4.06 -15.76
N THR A 263 -7.47 3.41 -14.68
CA THR A 263 -6.44 2.36 -14.74
C THR A 263 -6.96 1.09 -15.39
N ASP A 264 -6.05 0.20 -15.78
CA ASP A 264 -6.37 -1.09 -16.39
C ASP A 264 -5.70 -2.22 -15.58
N PRO A 265 -6.46 -3.23 -15.10
CA PRO A 265 -7.92 -3.32 -15.16
C PRO A 265 -8.63 -2.22 -14.35
N ALA A 266 -9.86 -1.91 -14.76
CA ALA A 266 -10.66 -0.88 -14.11
C ALA A 266 -11.10 -1.33 -12.69
N PRO A 267 -10.78 -0.57 -11.63
CA PRO A 267 -11.16 -0.93 -10.27
C PRO A 267 -12.65 -0.67 -10.00
N THR A 268 -13.22 -1.38 -9.03
CA THR A 268 -14.59 -1.12 -8.54
C THR A 268 -14.65 0.20 -7.75
N ALA A 269 -15.84 0.81 -7.62
CA ALA A 269 -16.03 1.99 -6.76
C ALA A 269 -15.58 1.76 -5.31
N ALA A 270 -15.80 0.56 -4.76
CA ALA A 270 -15.33 0.20 -3.42
C ALA A 270 -13.80 0.18 -3.34
N THR A 271 -13.13 -0.38 -4.36
CA THR A 271 -11.66 -0.36 -4.46
C THR A 271 -11.14 1.08 -4.56
N ILE A 272 -11.74 1.90 -5.43
CA ILE A 272 -11.40 3.32 -5.59
C ILE A 272 -11.50 4.05 -4.24
N ARG A 273 -12.63 3.90 -3.52
CA ARG A 273 -12.82 4.50 -2.18
C ARG A 273 -11.73 4.05 -1.22
N SER A 274 -11.45 2.75 -1.13
CA SER A 274 -10.44 2.23 -0.22
C SER A 274 -9.02 2.73 -0.55
N SER A 275 -8.67 2.84 -1.83
CA SER A 275 -7.36 3.31 -2.27
C SER A 275 -7.18 4.81 -2.04
N LEU A 276 -8.24 5.64 -2.23
CA LEU A 276 -8.22 7.06 -1.85
C LEU A 276 -7.89 7.23 -0.36
N LEU A 277 -8.55 6.45 0.50
CA LEU A 277 -8.37 6.53 1.95
C LEU A 277 -7.01 5.97 2.40
N ALA A 278 -6.59 4.82 1.87
CA ALA A 278 -5.32 4.20 2.20
C ALA A 278 -4.12 5.00 1.69
N GLY A 279 -4.27 5.68 0.55
CA GLY A 279 -3.24 6.52 -0.05
C GLY A 279 -3.13 7.92 0.56
N ALA A 280 -4.13 8.36 1.34
CA ALA A 280 -4.18 9.70 1.90
C ALA A 280 -2.99 10.00 2.83
N ARG A 281 -2.46 11.23 2.77
CA ARG A 281 -1.37 11.71 3.64
C ARG A 281 -1.94 12.66 4.68
N GLY A 282 -1.89 12.28 5.95
CA GLY A 282 -2.46 13.10 7.04
C GLY A 282 -3.97 13.35 6.91
N GLY A 283 -4.70 12.42 6.27
CA GLY A 283 -6.14 12.59 5.97
C GLY A 283 -6.44 13.46 4.74
N GLN A 284 -5.42 13.92 4.03
CA GLN A 284 -5.56 14.64 2.76
C GLN A 284 -5.40 13.68 1.57
N VAL A 285 -6.23 13.87 0.54
CA VAL A 285 -6.12 13.14 -0.73
C VAL A 285 -4.73 13.30 -1.34
N ASP A 286 -4.18 12.19 -1.80
CA ASP A 286 -2.88 12.13 -2.45
C ASP A 286 -2.96 11.17 -3.62
N ALA A 287 -2.94 11.70 -4.85
CA ALA A 287 -3.28 10.95 -6.05
C ALA A 287 -2.27 9.83 -6.35
N LEU A 288 -0.97 10.10 -6.19
CA LEU A 288 0.06 9.08 -6.39
C LEU A 288 0.01 7.98 -5.31
N GLY A 289 -0.23 8.36 -4.05
CA GLY A 289 -0.45 7.42 -2.96
C GLY A 289 -1.68 6.55 -3.20
N ALA A 290 -2.77 7.15 -3.67
CA ALA A 290 -3.99 6.42 -4.00
C ALA A 290 -3.80 5.45 -5.17
N LEU A 291 -3.05 5.83 -6.22
CA LEU A 291 -2.67 4.91 -7.29
C LEU A 291 -1.81 3.77 -6.78
N SER A 292 -0.86 4.05 -5.89
CA SER A 292 0.02 3.04 -5.28
C SER A 292 -0.72 2.09 -4.34
N ALA A 293 -1.86 2.55 -3.80
CA ALA A 293 -2.75 1.79 -2.93
C ALA A 293 -3.84 1.05 -3.71
N LEU A 294 -3.88 1.15 -5.05
CA LEU A 294 -4.68 0.22 -5.83
C LEU A 294 -4.10 -1.18 -5.63
N PRO A 295 -4.93 -2.19 -5.33
CA PRO A 295 -4.49 -3.57 -5.44
C PRO A 295 -3.97 -3.80 -6.86
N ALA A 296 -2.93 -4.62 -7.00
CA ALA A 296 -2.46 -5.05 -8.31
C ALA A 296 -3.53 -5.97 -8.94
N GLN A 297 -4.60 -5.37 -9.44
CA GLN A 297 -5.74 -6.07 -10.04
C GLN A 297 -5.27 -6.68 -11.36
N GLY A 298 -5.53 -7.96 -11.58
CA GLY A 298 -5.14 -8.68 -12.80
C GLY A 298 -3.71 -9.24 -12.79
N ASP A 299 -2.91 -8.97 -11.76
CA ASP A 299 -1.64 -9.66 -11.55
C ASP A 299 -1.90 -11.06 -10.98
N THR A 300 -1.66 -12.07 -11.80
CA THR A 300 -1.73 -13.49 -11.40
C THR A 300 -0.34 -14.12 -11.24
N THR A 301 0.72 -13.33 -11.44
CA THR A 301 2.08 -13.85 -11.45
C THR A 301 2.65 -13.71 -10.04
N PRO A 302 2.96 -14.80 -9.35
CA PRO A 302 3.48 -14.71 -8.00
C PRO A 302 4.93 -14.24 -7.96
N PRO A 303 5.36 -13.63 -6.85
CA PRO A 303 6.70 -13.08 -6.71
C PRO A 303 7.77 -14.17 -6.84
N ALA A 304 8.87 -13.87 -7.53
CA ALA A 304 10.05 -14.71 -7.50
C ALA A 304 10.76 -14.55 -6.15
N VAL A 305 11.10 -15.66 -5.47
CA VAL A 305 11.76 -15.63 -4.16
C VAL A 305 12.89 -16.66 -4.08
N VAL A 306 13.98 -16.28 -3.43
CA VAL A 306 15.13 -17.15 -3.18
C VAL A 306 15.68 -16.97 -1.76
N PHE A 307 16.16 -18.07 -1.19
CA PHE A 307 16.97 -18.00 0.03
C PHE A 307 18.32 -17.33 -0.26
N GLY A 308 18.73 -16.44 0.62
CA GLY A 308 20.10 -15.96 0.72
C GLY A 308 21.01 -16.97 1.43
N ALA A 309 22.08 -16.45 2.04
CA ALA A 309 23.00 -17.27 2.83
C ALA A 309 22.29 -17.86 4.06
N VAL A 310 22.30 -19.19 4.17
CA VAL A 310 21.85 -19.96 5.34
C VAL A 310 22.87 -21.06 5.57
N PRO A 311 23.37 -21.28 6.80
CA PRO A 311 24.31 -22.36 7.08
C PRO A 311 23.66 -23.74 6.92
N ALA A 312 24.45 -24.75 6.56
CA ALA A 312 23.97 -26.13 6.46
C ALA A 312 23.70 -26.77 7.84
N LEU A 313 24.39 -26.29 8.88
CA LEU A 313 24.27 -26.72 10.27
C LEU A 313 23.96 -25.50 11.14
N ALA A 314 22.87 -25.58 11.90
CA ALA A 314 22.32 -24.47 12.67
C ALA A 314 22.34 -24.74 14.17
N ARG A 315 22.74 -23.73 14.95
CA ARG A 315 22.72 -23.73 16.42
C ARG A 315 22.38 -22.32 16.91
N GLY A 316 21.50 -22.22 17.91
CA GLY A 316 21.07 -20.92 18.45
C GLY A 316 20.24 -20.11 17.45
N VAL A 317 20.46 -18.79 17.39
CA VAL A 317 19.75 -17.91 16.45
C VAL A 317 20.55 -17.83 15.15
N VAL A 318 19.92 -18.21 14.05
CA VAL A 318 20.49 -18.18 12.70
C VAL A 318 19.82 -17.08 11.89
N THR A 319 20.63 -16.23 11.27
CA THR A 319 20.13 -15.24 10.30
C THR A 319 19.82 -15.94 8.97
N VAL A 320 18.60 -15.74 8.48
CA VAL A 320 18.12 -16.23 7.19
C VAL A 320 17.88 -15.01 6.30
N GLY A 321 18.80 -14.78 5.36
CA GLY A 321 18.60 -13.75 4.33
C GLY A 321 17.66 -14.23 3.22
N ALA A 322 16.98 -13.31 2.56
CA ALA A 322 16.14 -13.61 1.40
C ALA A 322 16.15 -12.46 0.39
N ALA A 323 15.86 -12.81 -0.87
CA ALA A 323 15.58 -11.83 -1.92
C ALA A 323 14.27 -12.22 -2.60
N ALA A 324 13.47 -11.21 -2.94
CA ALA A 324 12.28 -11.40 -3.74
C ALA A 324 12.05 -10.21 -4.67
N ALA A 325 11.44 -10.49 -5.82
CA ALA A 325 11.10 -9.49 -6.82
C ALA A 325 9.79 -9.89 -7.51
N ASP A 326 9.04 -8.88 -7.93
CA ASP A 326 7.80 -9.02 -8.67
C ASP A 326 7.57 -7.75 -9.50
N GLN A 327 6.96 -7.88 -10.69
CA GLN A 327 6.70 -6.77 -11.61
C GLN A 327 5.75 -5.71 -11.03
N HIS A 328 4.88 -6.07 -10.08
CA HIS A 328 3.97 -5.18 -9.36
C HIS A 328 4.36 -4.97 -7.89
N GLY A 329 5.48 -5.55 -7.49
CA GLY A 329 6.11 -5.34 -6.19
C GLY A 329 5.68 -6.35 -5.13
N VAL A 330 6.61 -6.63 -4.23
CA VAL A 330 6.42 -7.60 -3.13
C VAL A 330 5.77 -6.91 -1.93
N ALA A 331 4.67 -7.47 -1.43
CA ALA A 331 3.97 -6.96 -0.26
C ALA A 331 4.64 -7.41 1.05
N LYS A 332 5.05 -8.69 1.14
CA LYS A 332 5.75 -9.23 2.31
C LYS A 332 6.44 -10.57 2.04
N LEU A 333 7.43 -10.91 2.85
CA LEU A 333 7.94 -12.27 3.03
C LEU A 333 7.64 -12.77 4.43
N ALA A 334 7.37 -14.07 4.55
CA ALA A 334 7.21 -14.76 5.82
C ALA A 334 8.13 -15.97 5.89
N LEU A 335 8.91 -16.08 6.96
CA LEU A 335 9.74 -17.26 7.25
C LEU A 335 8.97 -18.23 8.14
N TYR A 336 8.92 -19.49 7.72
CA TYR A 336 8.44 -20.60 8.53
C TYR A 336 9.56 -21.58 8.81
N ALA A 337 9.53 -22.24 9.96
CA ALA A 337 10.37 -23.37 10.29
C ALA A 337 9.51 -24.52 10.85
N ALA A 338 9.63 -25.70 10.26
CA ALA A 338 8.80 -26.87 10.58
C ALA A 338 7.28 -26.55 10.59
N GLY A 339 6.82 -25.77 9.60
CA GLY A 339 5.42 -25.37 9.44
C GLY A 339 4.95 -24.24 10.37
N ARG A 340 5.79 -23.75 11.30
CA ARG A 340 5.44 -22.64 12.20
C ARG A 340 6.00 -21.31 11.70
N LEU A 341 5.16 -20.27 11.69
CA LEU A 341 5.60 -18.90 11.38
C LEU A 341 6.63 -18.43 12.41
N ILE A 342 7.76 -17.95 11.90
CA ILE A 342 8.85 -17.36 12.70
C ILE A 342 8.71 -15.85 12.72
N ALA A 343 8.64 -15.23 11.55
CA ALA A 343 8.55 -13.78 11.39
C ALA A 343 8.03 -13.38 10.00
N GLU A 344 7.51 -12.16 9.89
CA GLU A 344 7.20 -11.50 8.62
C GLU A 344 8.09 -10.26 8.45
N ASP A 345 8.43 -9.94 7.21
CA ASP A 345 9.16 -8.73 6.83
C ASP A 345 8.51 -8.11 5.59
N ARG A 346 8.34 -6.79 5.61
CA ARG A 346 7.67 -6.01 4.56
C ARG A 346 8.62 -5.08 3.81
N THR A 347 9.89 -5.00 4.25
CA THR A 347 10.84 -4.01 3.74
C THR A 347 12.10 -4.72 3.26
N ALA A 348 12.40 -4.64 1.97
CA ALA A 348 13.68 -5.10 1.46
C ALA A 348 14.83 -4.22 1.98
N PRO A 349 16.03 -4.77 2.27
CA PRO A 349 16.44 -6.18 2.11
C PRO A 349 15.89 -7.09 3.21
N TYR A 350 15.35 -8.25 2.82
CA TYR A 350 14.68 -9.17 3.74
C TYR A 350 15.65 -10.01 4.57
N SER A 351 15.44 -10.03 5.89
CA SER A 351 16.28 -10.78 6.82
C SER A 351 15.50 -11.24 8.05
N PHE A 352 15.67 -12.50 8.42
CA PHE A 352 14.94 -13.12 9.53
C PHE A 352 15.88 -13.70 10.56
N ALA A 353 15.55 -13.54 11.84
CA ALA A 353 16.23 -14.23 12.95
C ALA A 353 15.47 -15.53 13.29
N TRP A 354 16.03 -16.68 12.94
CA TRP A 354 15.44 -17.98 13.23
C TRP A 354 16.08 -18.62 14.48
N PRO A 355 15.36 -18.76 15.61
CA PRO A 355 15.82 -19.57 16.73
C PRO A 355 15.71 -21.06 16.37
N SER A 356 16.84 -21.76 16.21
CA SER A 356 16.85 -23.18 15.83
C SER A 356 16.48 -24.11 16.98
N ALA A 357 16.57 -23.67 18.23
CA ALA A 357 16.11 -24.43 19.39
C ALA A 357 14.57 -24.39 19.51
N PRO A 358 13.93 -25.48 19.98
CA PRO A 358 14.50 -26.72 20.48
C PRO A 358 14.76 -27.78 19.39
N ALA A 359 14.73 -27.42 18.10
CA ALA A 359 14.82 -28.40 17.04
C ALA A 359 16.17 -29.12 17.01
N THR A 360 16.12 -30.40 16.67
CA THR A 360 17.27 -31.28 16.42
C THR A 360 16.99 -32.14 15.20
N GLY A 361 17.98 -32.32 14.33
CA GLY A 361 17.82 -33.03 13.06
C GLY A 361 17.47 -32.09 11.91
N LEU A 362 16.82 -32.61 10.87
CA LEU A 362 16.46 -31.82 9.69
C LEU A 362 15.24 -30.93 9.99
N VAL A 363 15.39 -29.63 9.76
CA VAL A 363 14.33 -28.64 9.81
C VAL A 363 14.09 -28.11 8.41
N GLN A 364 12.84 -28.15 7.96
CA GLN A 364 12.42 -27.49 6.73
C GLN A 364 12.13 -26.02 7.02
N LEU A 365 12.91 -25.13 6.42
CA LEU A 365 12.60 -23.72 6.35
C LEU A 365 11.76 -23.46 5.10
N GLU A 366 10.76 -22.60 5.21
CA GLU A 366 9.98 -22.11 4.06
C GLU A 366 10.01 -20.58 4.04
N LEU A 367 10.28 -20.01 2.88
CA LEU A 367 9.97 -18.60 2.60
C LEU A 367 8.67 -18.57 1.82
N ARG A 368 7.71 -17.78 2.29
CA ARG A 368 6.48 -17.45 1.56
C ARG A 368 6.52 -15.98 1.20
N ALA A 369 6.65 -15.68 -0.09
CA ALA A 369 6.60 -14.32 -0.61
C ALA A 369 5.20 -14.03 -1.14
N TYR A 370 4.67 -12.85 -0.84
CA TYR A 370 3.36 -12.38 -1.28
C TYR A 370 3.55 -11.07 -2.04
N ASP A 371 2.90 -10.93 -3.20
CA ASP A 371 2.80 -9.65 -3.91
C ASP A 371 1.59 -8.83 -3.41
N ARG A 372 1.36 -7.67 -4.03
CA ARG A 372 0.24 -6.77 -3.72
C ARG A 372 -1.10 -7.24 -4.29
N ALA A 373 -1.10 -8.22 -5.19
CA ALA A 373 -2.29 -8.86 -5.74
C ALA A 373 -2.79 -10.03 -4.87
N GLY A 374 -1.94 -10.50 -3.96
CA GLY A 374 -2.20 -11.64 -3.09
C GLY A 374 -1.70 -12.97 -3.65
N ASN A 375 -0.98 -12.98 -4.78
CA ASN A 375 -0.34 -14.22 -5.24
C ASN A 375 0.85 -14.54 -4.35
N MET A 376 1.17 -15.83 -4.28
CA MET A 376 2.17 -16.34 -3.34
C MET A 376 3.07 -17.38 -4.00
N THR A 377 4.37 -17.23 -3.77
CA THR A 377 5.37 -18.28 -4.02
C THR A 377 5.89 -18.84 -2.71
N VAL A 378 6.07 -20.15 -2.64
CA VAL A 378 6.74 -20.83 -1.53
C VAL A 378 8.02 -21.50 -2.02
N VAL A 379 9.13 -21.25 -1.36
CA VAL A 379 10.38 -21.99 -1.55
C VAL A 379 10.82 -22.62 -0.23
N SER A 380 11.35 -23.84 -0.29
CA SER A 380 11.82 -24.57 0.89
C SER A 380 13.32 -24.83 0.86
N ARG A 381 13.94 -24.87 2.05
CA ARG A 381 15.33 -25.29 2.24
C ARG A 381 15.46 -26.12 3.52
N SER A 382 16.11 -27.27 3.43
CA SER A 382 16.43 -28.07 4.60
C SER A 382 17.72 -27.57 5.27
N VAL A 383 17.66 -27.40 6.59
CA VAL A 383 18.80 -27.06 7.44
C VAL A 383 18.87 -28.06 8.57
N ARG A 384 20.07 -28.57 8.89
CA ARG A 384 20.22 -29.45 10.06
C ARG A 384 20.37 -28.59 11.31
N ALA A 385 19.43 -28.65 12.24
CA ALA A 385 19.56 -28.04 13.56
C ALA A 385 20.23 -29.03 14.51
N ASP A 386 21.19 -28.55 15.29
CA ASP A 386 21.82 -29.31 16.34
C ASP A 386 22.10 -28.44 17.58
N ASN A 387 21.20 -28.56 18.54
CA ASN A 387 21.24 -27.87 19.81
C ASN A 387 21.56 -28.82 20.98
N THR A 388 22.01 -30.05 20.70
CA THR A 388 22.28 -31.06 21.72
C THR A 388 23.77 -31.30 21.85
N ALA A 389 24.29 -31.32 23.08
CA ALA A 389 25.70 -31.65 23.30
C ALA A 389 25.99 -33.14 23.07
N PRO A 390 27.21 -33.50 22.64
CA PRO A 390 27.60 -34.89 22.40
C PRO A 390 27.31 -35.80 23.59
N ALA A 391 26.93 -37.05 23.29
CA ALA A 391 26.95 -38.11 24.30
C ALA A 391 28.40 -38.54 24.56
N VAL A 392 28.79 -38.69 25.82
CA VAL A 392 30.17 -39.00 26.21
C VAL A 392 30.19 -40.16 27.20
N THR A 393 31.03 -41.16 26.93
CA THR A 393 31.41 -42.22 27.86
C THR A 393 32.89 -42.09 28.20
N LEU A 394 33.19 -42.02 29.49
CA LEU A 394 34.57 -41.93 29.98
C LEU A 394 34.77 -43.02 31.04
N TYR A 395 35.72 -43.91 30.79
CA TYR A 395 36.01 -45.05 31.65
C TYR A 395 37.49 -45.07 32.00
N ARG A 396 37.83 -45.33 33.26
CA ARG A 396 39.20 -45.41 33.75
C ARG A 396 39.49 -46.81 34.30
N ASN A 397 40.62 -47.38 33.88
CA ASN A 397 41.17 -48.61 34.44
C ASN A 397 42.67 -48.40 34.71
N GLY A 398 43.03 -48.25 35.99
CA GLY A 398 44.40 -47.91 36.39
C GLY A 398 44.84 -46.56 35.82
N SER A 399 45.97 -46.57 35.11
CA SER A 399 46.53 -45.41 34.41
C SER A 399 45.97 -45.22 33.00
N THR A 400 45.02 -46.05 32.55
CA THR A 400 44.42 -45.92 31.21
C THR A 400 43.00 -45.36 31.30
N VAL A 401 42.69 -44.38 30.46
CA VAL A 401 41.33 -43.83 30.28
C VAL A 401 40.87 -44.08 28.85
N THR A 402 39.70 -44.68 28.69
CA THR A 402 39.03 -44.83 27.40
C THR A 402 37.89 -43.82 27.31
N ALA A 403 37.91 -43.01 26.26
CA ALA A 403 36.92 -41.99 25.99
C ALA A 403 36.21 -42.27 24.67
N ARG A 404 34.88 -42.27 24.69
CA ARG A 404 34.06 -42.31 23.48
C ARG A 404 33.10 -41.13 23.50
N ALA A 405 32.95 -40.45 22.37
CA ALA A 405 31.89 -39.46 22.18
C ALA A 405 31.14 -39.76 20.89
N THR A 406 29.84 -39.47 20.86
CA THR A 406 29.02 -39.63 19.66
C THR A 406 28.03 -38.49 19.57
N ASP A 407 27.79 -38.02 18.35
CA ASP A 407 26.83 -36.96 18.08
C ASP A 407 26.23 -37.13 16.66
N PRO A 408 24.94 -36.87 16.42
CA PRO A 408 24.31 -36.94 15.10
C PRO A 408 24.90 -35.98 14.04
N SER A 409 25.46 -34.83 14.43
CA SER A 409 26.21 -33.95 13.53
C SER A 409 27.68 -34.33 13.42
N GLY A 410 28.13 -35.24 14.29
CA GLY A 410 29.49 -35.75 14.38
C GLY A 410 30.33 -35.00 15.40
N VAL A 411 31.32 -35.69 15.95
CA VAL A 411 32.27 -35.12 16.92
C VAL A 411 33.36 -34.36 16.16
N ALA A 412 33.51 -33.07 16.45
CA ALA A 412 34.56 -32.23 15.86
C ALA A 412 35.91 -32.47 16.54
N ARG A 413 35.93 -32.50 17.89
CA ARG A 413 37.15 -32.80 18.65
C ARG A 413 36.87 -33.27 20.07
N LEU A 414 37.87 -33.94 20.65
CA LEU A 414 37.97 -34.25 22.07
C LEU A 414 39.14 -33.50 22.70
N GLU A 415 38.97 -33.02 23.93
CA GLU A 415 40.04 -32.46 24.75
C GLU A 415 40.14 -33.23 26.07
N LEU A 416 41.31 -33.82 26.32
CA LEU A 416 41.62 -34.45 27.60
C LEU A 416 42.14 -33.39 28.56
N VAL A 417 41.55 -33.32 29.74
CA VAL A 417 41.97 -32.41 30.81
C VAL A 417 42.41 -33.23 32.01
N VAL A 418 43.66 -33.06 32.44
CA VAL A 418 44.22 -33.73 33.61
C VAL A 418 44.54 -32.65 34.63
N ASP A 419 43.98 -32.79 35.84
CA ASP A 419 44.16 -31.86 36.96
C ASP A 419 43.95 -30.38 36.57
N GLY A 420 42.93 -30.13 35.74
CA GLY A 420 42.51 -28.80 35.31
C GLY A 420 43.22 -28.24 34.08
N LYS A 421 44.25 -28.92 33.56
CA LYS A 421 44.99 -28.48 32.35
C LYS A 421 44.65 -29.35 31.15
N VAL A 422 44.44 -28.71 29.99
CA VAL A 422 44.27 -29.44 28.71
C VAL A 422 45.58 -30.15 28.39
N SER A 423 45.56 -31.48 28.52
CA SER A 423 46.73 -32.32 28.32
C SER A 423 46.90 -32.71 26.85
N ALA A 424 45.80 -32.87 26.09
CA ALA A 424 45.86 -33.18 24.66
C ALA A 424 44.52 -32.93 23.94
N ARG A 425 44.59 -32.79 22.61
CA ARG A 425 43.44 -32.60 21.70
C ARG A 425 43.47 -33.64 20.61
N PHE A 426 42.30 -34.18 20.26
CA PHE A 426 42.20 -35.29 19.31
C PHE A 426 41.03 -35.12 18.35
N ALA A 427 41.25 -35.54 17.10
CA ALA A 427 40.17 -35.74 16.12
C ALA A 427 39.58 -37.15 16.28
N GLY A 428 38.30 -37.31 15.96
CA GLY A 428 37.60 -38.59 16.02
C GLY A 428 36.79 -38.80 17.31
N TYR A 429 36.20 -40.00 17.41
CA TYR A 429 35.11 -40.29 18.35
C TYR A 429 35.47 -41.30 19.46
N LEU A 430 36.63 -41.96 19.37
CA LEU A 430 37.11 -42.94 20.35
C LEU A 430 38.63 -42.81 20.51
N HIS A 431 39.09 -42.68 21.75
CA HIS A 431 40.52 -42.63 22.07
C HIS A 431 40.83 -43.32 23.39
N ARG A 432 42.07 -43.82 23.52
CA ARG A 432 42.63 -44.33 24.77
C ARG A 432 43.81 -43.46 25.18
N PHE A 433 43.86 -43.09 26.45
CA PHE A 433 44.87 -42.19 27.00
C PHE A 433 45.59 -42.86 28.15
N GLN A 434 46.90 -42.61 28.26
CA GLN A 434 47.63 -42.84 29.51
C GLN A 434 47.56 -41.56 30.35
N VAL A 435 47.19 -41.71 31.62
CA VAL A 435 47.04 -40.65 32.60
C VAL A 435 47.72 -41.06 33.91
N PRO A 436 48.08 -40.11 34.80
CA PRO A 436 48.58 -40.45 36.13
C PRO A 436 47.67 -41.43 36.87
N ALA A 437 48.19 -42.23 37.81
CA ALA A 437 47.39 -43.25 38.50
C ALA A 437 46.34 -42.69 39.48
N ARG A 438 46.51 -41.43 39.91
CA ARG A 438 45.64 -40.67 40.83
C ARG A 438 45.31 -39.31 40.20
N GLY A 439 44.32 -38.59 40.71
CA GLY A 439 43.93 -37.27 40.21
C GLY A 439 42.69 -37.26 39.32
N SER A 440 42.24 -36.07 38.92
CA SER A 440 40.99 -35.86 38.21
C SER A 440 41.22 -35.81 36.70
N VAL A 441 40.47 -36.61 35.95
CA VAL A 441 40.51 -36.59 34.49
C VAL A 441 39.15 -36.16 33.96
N GLN A 442 39.13 -35.15 33.11
CA GLN A 442 37.95 -34.74 32.38
C GLN A 442 38.13 -34.93 30.88
N LEU A 443 37.04 -35.18 30.19
CA LEU A 443 36.95 -35.13 28.75
C LEU A 443 35.97 -34.04 28.37
N ARG A 444 36.40 -33.10 27.52
CA ARG A 444 35.51 -32.15 26.84
C ARG A 444 35.31 -32.62 25.42
N ALA A 445 34.09 -32.98 25.05
CA ALA A 445 33.73 -33.35 23.69
C ALA A 445 32.98 -32.19 23.02
N PHE A 446 33.36 -31.86 21.79
CA PHE A 446 32.74 -30.83 20.97
C PHE A 446 32.18 -31.46 19.70
N ASP A 447 30.92 -31.20 19.37
CA ASP A 447 30.36 -31.57 18.06
C ASP A 447 30.70 -30.54 16.96
N LYS A 448 30.25 -30.82 15.73
CA LYS A 448 30.43 -29.91 14.58
C LYS A 448 29.52 -28.67 14.64
N ALA A 449 28.46 -28.69 15.44
CA ALA A 449 27.58 -27.53 15.66
C ALA A 449 28.13 -26.57 16.72
N GLY A 450 29.14 -27.00 17.48
CA GLY A 450 29.78 -26.23 18.54
C GLY A 450 29.17 -26.46 19.93
N ASN A 451 28.32 -27.47 20.14
CA ASN A 451 27.91 -27.85 21.49
C ASN A 451 29.03 -28.63 22.20
N MET A 452 29.05 -28.57 23.52
CA MET A 452 30.10 -29.18 24.34
C MET A 452 29.50 -29.96 25.51
N ARG A 453 30.05 -31.16 25.74
CA ARG A 453 29.81 -31.95 26.96
C ARG A 453 31.12 -32.17 27.70
N VAL A 454 31.06 -32.07 29.04
CA VAL A 454 32.17 -32.45 29.92
C VAL A 454 31.80 -33.73 30.67
N ALA A 455 32.67 -34.74 30.62
CA ALA A 455 32.60 -35.93 31.46
C ALA A 455 33.81 -35.95 32.39
N THR A 456 33.64 -36.43 33.63
CA THR A 456 34.72 -36.50 34.63
C THR A 456 34.80 -37.89 35.22
N VAL A 457 36.02 -38.40 35.39
CA VAL A 457 36.31 -39.61 36.16
C VAL A 457 37.39 -39.29 37.19
N ARG A 458 37.24 -39.86 38.39
CA ARG A 458 38.18 -39.69 39.51
C ARG A 458 38.59 -41.06 40.02
N ARG A 459 39.76 -41.13 40.62
CA ARG A 459 40.27 -42.29 41.33
C ARG A 459 40.89 -41.85 42.63
#